data_AF-A0A3M4JKP0-F1
#
_entry.id   AF-A0A3M4JKP0-F1
#
_cell.length_a   1.000
_cell.length_b   1.000
_cell.length_c   1.000
_cell.angle_alpha   90.00
_cell.angle_beta   90.00
_cell.angle_gamma   90.00
#
_symmetry.space_group_name_H-M   'P 1'
#
loop_
_entity.id
_entity.type
_entity.pdbx_description
1 polymer ?
#
loop_
_entity_poly.entity_id
_entity_poly.type
_entity_poly.pdbx_seq_one_letter_code
_entity_poly.pdbx_strand_id
1 'polypeptide(L)'
;MNRNYQARMNSVLKRKEVVKHALADASQLRMRFEFISDLAKYIALRVQDSEMVSMVEVKELSGLEGIKASSRTVHYQTFLRRGSLYRSYLDEWWRKNSLTSSDDLGKYDYFLKYSEACSYIHSLKEKLREVEAELNQGENGSLTVESRSAAPVSDAFCFVENLLKEFQEFLLLEGGALVSKDSMRRVIATSEMLHQYKEWKVSVLNR
;
A
#
# COMPACT_ATOMS: atom_id res chain seq x y z
N MET A 1 27.28 -20.63 14.47
CA MET A 1 26.48 -19.99 13.39
C MET A 1 25.35 -20.93 12.99
N ASN A 2 24.12 -20.43 12.91
CA ASN A 2 22.92 -21.25 12.68
C ASN A 2 22.87 -21.76 11.22
N ARG A 3 22.76 -23.07 10.98
CA ARG A 3 22.74 -23.68 9.62
C ARG A 3 21.68 -23.06 8.70
N ASN A 4 20.56 -22.62 9.28
CA ASN A 4 19.48 -21.93 8.56
C ASN A 4 19.89 -20.55 8.02
N TYR A 5 20.80 -19.86 8.70
CA TYR A 5 21.31 -18.56 8.25
C TYR A 5 22.23 -18.71 7.04
N GLN A 6 23.14 -19.70 7.05
CA GLN A 6 24.03 -19.98 5.94
C GLN A 6 23.27 -20.42 4.69
N ALA A 7 22.26 -21.30 4.84
CA ALA A 7 21.41 -21.71 3.72
C ALA A 7 20.63 -20.54 3.10
N ARG A 8 20.10 -19.64 3.93
CA ARG A 8 19.45 -18.40 3.45
C ARG A 8 20.42 -17.49 2.70
N MET A 9 21.62 -17.26 3.25
CA MET A 9 22.63 -16.42 2.61
C MET A 9 23.04 -16.99 1.25
N ASN A 10 23.29 -18.30 1.16
CA ASN A 10 23.66 -18.97 -0.07
C ASN A 10 22.54 -18.89 -1.14
N SER A 11 21.28 -19.02 -0.73
CA SER A 11 20.13 -18.85 -1.63
C SER A 11 20.06 -17.42 -2.19
N VAL A 12 20.27 -16.40 -1.35
CA VAL A 12 20.29 -14.99 -1.79
C VAL A 12 21.44 -14.72 -2.75
N LEU A 13 22.64 -15.25 -2.47
CA LEU A 13 23.80 -15.10 -3.36
C LEU A 13 23.58 -15.79 -4.70
N LYS A 14 23.04 -17.02 -4.71
CA LYS A 14 22.74 -17.74 -5.96
C LYS A 14 21.73 -16.97 -6.80
N ARG A 15 20.63 -16.50 -6.20
CA ARG A 15 19.64 -15.68 -6.90
C ARG A 15 20.22 -14.38 -7.43
N LYS A 16 21.12 -13.73 -6.67
CA LYS A 16 21.83 -12.52 -7.12
C LYS A 16 22.64 -12.76 -8.39
N GLU A 17 23.38 -13.88 -8.47
CA GLU A 17 24.16 -14.20 -9.66
C GLU A 17 23.27 -14.52 -10.87
N VAL A 18 22.14 -15.22 -10.66
CA VAL A 18 21.14 -15.45 -11.72
C VAL A 18 20.57 -14.13 -12.26
N VAL A 19 20.25 -13.17 -11.37
CA VAL A 19 19.77 -11.84 -11.78
C VAL A 19 20.82 -11.12 -12.62
N LYS A 20 22.08 -11.10 -12.19
CA LYS A 20 23.16 -10.45 -12.95
C LYS A 20 23.38 -11.09 -14.31
N HIS A 21 23.36 -12.42 -14.39
CA HIS A 21 23.50 -13.16 -15.64
C HIS A 21 22.35 -12.84 -16.59
N ALA A 22 21.11 -12.88 -16.10
CA ALA A 22 19.93 -12.56 -16.90
C ALA A 22 19.96 -11.11 -17.44
N LEU A 23 20.47 -10.16 -16.66
CA LEU A 23 20.68 -8.77 -17.12
C LEU A 23 21.79 -8.68 -18.17
N ALA A 24 22.89 -9.41 -18.00
CA ALA A 24 23.96 -9.48 -19.00
C ALA A 24 23.45 -10.08 -20.32
N ASP A 25 22.68 -11.17 -20.26
CA ASP A 25 22.05 -11.79 -21.42
C ASP A 25 21.10 -10.82 -22.13
N ALA A 26 20.27 -10.11 -21.37
CA ALA A 26 19.35 -9.11 -21.93
C ALA A 26 20.11 -8.00 -22.67
N SER A 27 21.26 -7.55 -22.13
CA SER A 27 22.12 -6.59 -22.83
C SER A 27 22.75 -7.17 -24.09
N GLN A 28 23.28 -8.40 -24.03
CA GLN A 28 23.90 -9.06 -25.17
C GLN A 28 22.89 -9.28 -26.31
N LEU A 29 21.67 -9.67 -25.97
CA LEU A 29 20.55 -9.86 -26.89
C LEU A 29 19.91 -8.53 -27.32
N ARG A 30 20.39 -7.39 -26.82
CA ARG A 30 19.87 -6.03 -27.08
C ARG A 30 18.37 -5.93 -26.85
N MET A 31 17.87 -6.63 -25.82
CA MET A 31 16.46 -6.58 -25.45
C MET A 31 16.11 -5.16 -25.01
N ARG A 32 14.94 -4.69 -25.42
CA ARG A 32 14.34 -3.47 -24.92
C ARG A 32 13.07 -3.84 -24.20
N PHE A 33 12.82 -3.20 -23.07
CA PHE A 33 11.51 -3.27 -22.46
C PHE A 33 10.97 -1.85 -22.33
N GLU A 34 9.64 -1.72 -22.29
CA GLU A 34 8.96 -0.44 -22.19
C GLU A 34 8.83 0.04 -20.73
N PHE A 35 8.63 -0.90 -19.82
CA PHE A 35 8.53 -0.63 -18.38
C PHE A 35 9.50 -1.49 -17.58
N ILE A 36 10.00 -0.94 -16.46
CA ILE A 36 10.84 -1.70 -15.51
C ILE A 36 10.11 -2.92 -14.94
N SER A 37 8.78 -2.90 -14.91
CA SER A 37 7.98 -4.06 -14.55
C SER A 37 8.13 -5.22 -15.53
N ASP A 38 8.37 -4.95 -16.81
CA ASP A 38 8.57 -6.00 -17.82
C ASP A 38 9.96 -6.61 -17.71
N LEU A 39 10.97 -5.78 -17.42
CA LEU A 39 12.28 -6.28 -17.00
C LEU A 39 12.15 -7.17 -15.75
N ALA A 40 11.40 -6.73 -14.75
CA ALA A 40 11.20 -7.52 -13.53
C ALA A 40 10.48 -8.86 -13.79
N LYS A 41 9.51 -8.90 -14.71
CA LYS A 41 8.86 -10.16 -15.14
C LYS A 41 9.85 -11.09 -15.83
N TYR A 42 10.67 -10.56 -16.73
CA TYR A 42 11.72 -11.34 -17.39
C TYR A 42 12.71 -11.94 -16.38
N ILE A 43 13.20 -11.14 -15.44
CA ILE A 43 14.09 -11.60 -14.37
C ILE A 43 13.42 -12.64 -13.49
N ALA A 44 12.14 -12.46 -13.15
CA ALA A 44 11.39 -13.43 -12.35
C ALA A 44 11.31 -14.80 -13.03
N LEU A 45 11.06 -14.82 -14.35
CA LEU A 45 11.06 -16.05 -15.14
C LEU A 45 12.44 -16.72 -15.13
N ARG A 46 13.52 -15.97 -15.37
CA ARG A 46 14.89 -16.51 -15.34
C ARG A 46 15.30 -17.09 -13.98
N VAL A 47 14.90 -16.42 -12.90
CA VAL A 47 15.14 -16.91 -11.54
C VAL A 47 14.32 -18.17 -11.28
N GLN A 48 13.05 -18.21 -11.70
CA GLN A 48 12.21 -19.39 -11.58
C GLN A 48 12.77 -20.58 -12.36
N ASP A 49 13.22 -20.38 -13.60
CA ASP A 49 13.85 -21.42 -14.42
C ASP A 49 15.10 -21.98 -13.72
N SER A 50 15.97 -21.12 -13.21
CA SER A 50 17.20 -21.53 -12.51
C SER A 50 16.90 -22.30 -11.22
N GLU A 51 15.89 -21.89 -10.46
CA GLU A 51 15.46 -22.57 -9.25
C GLU A 51 14.83 -23.93 -9.55
N MET A 52 14.10 -24.05 -10.66
CA MET A 52 13.54 -25.31 -11.14
C MET A 52 14.64 -26.28 -11.55
N VAL A 53 15.61 -25.84 -12.37
CA VAL A 53 16.76 -26.67 -12.79
C VAL A 53 17.54 -27.16 -11.58
N SER A 54 17.82 -26.27 -10.62
CA SER A 54 18.52 -26.63 -9.39
C SER A 54 17.77 -27.68 -8.56
N MET A 55 16.44 -27.66 -8.53
CA MET A 55 15.65 -28.67 -7.83
C MET A 55 15.64 -30.02 -8.56
N VAL A 56 15.67 -30.03 -9.89
CA VAL A 56 15.78 -31.25 -10.69
C VAL A 56 17.14 -31.91 -10.47
N GLU A 57 18.23 -31.16 -10.57
CA GLU A 57 19.59 -31.66 -10.32
C GLU A 57 19.74 -32.26 -8.90
N VAL A 58 19.17 -31.59 -7.89
CA VAL A 58 19.20 -32.11 -6.51
C VAL A 58 18.41 -33.42 -6.40
N LYS A 59 17.26 -33.56 -7.06
CA LYS A 59 16.49 -34.81 -7.04
C LYS A 59 17.24 -35.96 -7.68
N GLU A 60 17.85 -35.72 -8.83
CA GLU A 60 18.64 -36.70 -9.57
C GLU A 60 19.84 -37.19 -8.73
N LEU A 61 20.54 -36.27 -8.06
CA LEU A 61 21.67 -36.60 -7.18
C LEU A 61 21.26 -37.28 -5.85
N SER A 62 20.02 -37.08 -5.39
CA SER A 62 19.54 -37.59 -4.10
C SER A 62 18.78 -38.93 -4.21
N GLY A 63 18.48 -39.41 -5.41
CA GLY A 63 17.66 -40.61 -5.62
C GLY A 63 16.21 -40.49 -5.13
N LEU A 64 15.71 -39.27 -4.92
CA LEU A 64 14.38 -38.98 -4.35
C LEU A 64 13.35 -38.76 -5.47
N GLU A 65 13.07 -39.79 -6.27
CA GLU A 65 12.18 -39.74 -7.43
C GLU A 65 10.70 -39.43 -7.08
N GLY A 66 10.28 -39.58 -5.81
CA GLY A 66 8.88 -39.44 -5.38
C GLY A 66 8.45 -38.07 -4.84
N ILE A 67 9.36 -37.13 -4.58
CA ILE A 67 9.00 -35.85 -3.95
C ILE A 67 8.55 -34.86 -5.02
N LYS A 68 7.29 -34.41 -5.02
CA LYS A 68 6.84 -33.32 -5.91
C LYS A 68 7.69 -32.08 -5.68
N ALA A 69 8.32 -31.57 -6.74
CA ALA A 69 9.07 -30.32 -6.64
C ALA A 69 8.07 -29.22 -6.28
N SER A 70 8.28 -28.57 -5.13
CA SER A 70 7.50 -27.38 -4.79
C SER A 70 7.99 -26.25 -5.71
N SER A 71 7.28 -26.06 -6.82
CA SER A 71 7.44 -24.89 -7.68
C SER A 71 6.98 -23.66 -6.90
N ARG A 72 7.90 -23.01 -6.18
CA ARG A 72 7.64 -21.67 -5.65
C ARG A 72 7.70 -20.69 -6.82
N THR A 73 6.54 -20.22 -7.24
CA THR A 73 6.45 -19.15 -8.25
C THR A 73 7.14 -17.91 -7.73
N VAL A 74 8.11 -17.39 -8.48
CA VAL A 74 8.81 -16.15 -8.14
C VAL A 74 8.01 -14.98 -8.68
N HIS A 75 7.39 -14.20 -7.79
CA HIS A 75 6.59 -13.06 -8.23
C HIS A 75 7.49 -11.85 -8.58
N TYR A 76 7.25 -11.22 -9.74
CA TYR A 76 8.06 -10.09 -10.23
C TYR A 76 8.12 -8.90 -9.26
N GLN A 77 7.07 -8.68 -8.46
CA GLN A 77 7.06 -7.64 -7.43
C GLN A 77 8.20 -7.80 -6.41
N THR A 78 8.74 -9.00 -6.20
CA THR A 78 9.89 -9.25 -5.31
C THR A 78 11.12 -8.42 -5.72
N PHE A 79 11.29 -8.15 -7.00
CA PHE A 79 12.39 -7.34 -7.54
C PHE A 79 12.06 -5.84 -7.52
N LEU A 80 10.79 -5.47 -7.43
CA LEU A 80 10.33 -4.08 -7.44
C LEU A 80 10.13 -3.49 -6.03
N ARG A 81 10.00 -4.32 -4.98
CA ARG A 81 9.80 -3.86 -3.60
C ARG A 81 10.94 -2.97 -3.09
N ARG A 82 10.58 -1.97 -2.29
CA ARG A 82 11.54 -1.11 -1.57
C ARG A 82 12.40 -1.97 -0.63
N GLY A 83 13.72 -1.79 -0.70
CA GLY A 83 14.69 -2.60 0.06
C GLY A 83 15.01 -3.97 -0.57
N SER A 84 14.47 -4.28 -1.76
CA SER A 84 14.91 -5.46 -2.50
C SER A 84 16.38 -5.31 -2.89
N LEU A 85 17.19 -6.29 -2.51
CA LEU A 85 18.63 -6.35 -2.84
C LEU A 85 18.89 -6.39 -4.35
N TYR A 86 17.87 -6.67 -5.14
CA TYR A 86 17.97 -6.81 -6.59
C TYR A 86 17.54 -5.55 -7.34
N ARG A 87 16.78 -4.64 -6.70
CA ARG A 87 16.15 -3.50 -7.36
C ARG A 87 17.17 -2.56 -8.00
N SER A 88 18.29 -2.31 -7.31
CA SER A 88 19.37 -1.45 -7.79
C SER A 88 19.97 -1.94 -9.13
N TYR A 89 20.10 -3.26 -9.31
CA TYR A 89 20.61 -3.84 -10.56
C TYR A 89 19.65 -3.62 -11.72
N LEU A 90 18.33 -3.76 -11.49
CA LEU A 90 17.32 -3.51 -12.51
C LEU A 90 17.28 -2.02 -12.89
N ASP A 91 17.29 -1.13 -11.89
CA ASP A 91 17.28 0.32 -12.09
C ASP A 91 18.53 0.81 -12.84
N GLU A 92 19.71 0.25 -12.53
CA GLU A 92 20.96 0.58 -13.21
C GLU A 92 20.97 0.09 -14.66
N TRP A 93 20.58 -1.16 -14.88
CA TRP A 93 20.50 -1.74 -16.22
C TRP A 93 19.49 -0.98 -17.09
N TRP A 94 18.32 -0.67 -16.52
CA TRP A 94 17.25 0.06 -17.19
C TRP A 94 17.71 1.43 -17.67
N ARG A 95 18.37 2.18 -16.78
CA ARG A 95 18.95 3.49 -17.09
C ARG A 95 19.95 3.43 -18.24
N LYS A 96 20.78 2.40 -18.28
CA LYS A 96 21.83 2.24 -19.31
C LYS A 96 21.30 1.80 -20.67
N ASN A 97 20.24 0.97 -20.70
CA ASN A 97 19.83 0.27 -21.92
C ASN A 97 18.49 0.73 -22.51
N SER A 98 17.64 1.39 -21.72
CA SER A 98 16.27 1.75 -22.14
C SER A 98 16.02 3.26 -22.22
N LEU A 99 16.82 4.08 -21.53
CA LEU A 99 16.69 5.55 -21.60
C LEU A 99 17.62 6.07 -22.70
N THR A 100 17.04 6.46 -23.83
CA THR A 100 17.81 6.98 -24.98
C THR A 100 17.60 8.48 -25.20
N SER A 101 16.60 9.08 -24.56
CA SER A 101 16.32 10.52 -24.65
C SER A 101 16.32 11.21 -23.28
N SER A 102 16.59 12.52 -23.29
CA SER A 102 16.51 13.39 -22.10
C SER A 102 15.11 13.38 -21.45
N ASP A 103 14.06 13.23 -22.25
CA ASP A 103 12.68 13.13 -21.77
C ASP A 103 12.41 11.83 -21.00
N ASP A 104 13.04 10.73 -21.41
CA ASP A 104 12.88 9.45 -20.72
C ASP A 104 13.56 9.46 -19.34
N LEU A 105 14.67 10.19 -19.20
CA LEU A 105 15.32 10.44 -17.91
C LEU A 105 14.41 11.24 -16.96
N GLY A 106 13.73 12.28 -17.46
CA GLY A 106 12.78 13.07 -16.69
C GLY A 106 11.57 12.24 -16.22
N LYS A 107 11.02 11.39 -17.11
CA LYS A 107 9.94 10.46 -16.76
C LYS A 107 10.38 9.43 -15.72
N TYR A 108 11.59 8.88 -15.84
CA TYR A 108 12.14 7.94 -14.86
C TYR A 108 12.32 8.60 -13.49
N ASP A 109 12.89 9.80 -13.43
CA ASP A 109 13.10 10.54 -12.18
C ASP A 109 11.76 10.90 -11.51
N TYR A 110 10.76 11.28 -12.31
CA TYR A 110 9.39 11.46 -11.83
C TYR A 110 8.80 10.17 -11.26
N PHE A 111 8.94 9.04 -11.97
CA PHE A 111 8.46 7.74 -11.49
C PHE A 111 9.14 7.30 -10.21
N LEU A 112 10.45 7.56 -10.07
CA LEU A 112 11.20 7.27 -8.86
C LEU A 112 10.67 8.08 -7.67
N LYS A 113 10.54 9.40 -7.84
CA LYS A 113 9.96 10.31 -6.84
C LYS A 113 8.53 9.92 -6.49
N TYR A 114 7.71 9.55 -7.47
CA TYR A 114 6.34 9.09 -7.25
C TYR A 114 6.29 7.78 -6.45
N SER A 115 7.16 6.82 -6.78
CA SER A 115 7.28 5.55 -6.05
C SER A 115 7.75 5.76 -4.60
N GLU A 116 8.69 6.68 -4.39
CA GLU A 116 9.15 7.07 -3.06
C GLU A 116 8.03 7.74 -2.26
N ALA A 117 7.29 8.67 -2.87
CA ALA A 117 6.14 9.32 -2.25
C ALA A 117 5.04 8.31 -1.88
N CYS A 118 4.70 7.37 -2.77
CA CYS A 118 3.74 6.31 -2.47
C CYS A 118 4.20 5.41 -1.31
N SER A 119 5.49 5.08 -1.28
CA SER A 119 6.08 4.30 -0.17
C SER A 119 6.05 5.06 1.15
N TYR A 120 6.30 6.37 1.12
CA TYR A 120 6.22 7.24 2.28
C TYR A 120 4.78 7.32 2.81
N ILE A 121 3.80 7.54 1.92
CA ILE A 121 2.37 7.49 2.27
C ILE A 121 2.00 6.16 2.91
N HIS A 122 2.48 5.04 2.37
CA HIS A 122 2.21 3.74 2.97
C HIS A 122 2.81 3.62 4.38
N SER A 123 4.04 4.08 4.59
CA SER A 123 4.66 4.09 5.92
C SER A 123 3.91 4.99 6.91
N LEU A 124 3.36 6.12 6.45
CA LEU A 124 2.52 6.99 7.28
C LEU A 124 1.19 6.33 7.62
N LYS A 125 0.59 5.57 6.71
CA LYS A 125 -0.63 4.80 6.99
C LYS A 125 -0.40 3.70 8.02
N GLU A 126 0.75 3.02 7.98
CA GLU A 126 1.10 2.04 9.02
C GLU A 126 1.34 2.72 10.37
N LYS A 127 2.06 3.84 10.41
CA LYS A 127 2.22 4.63 11.65
C LYS A 127 0.90 5.15 12.20
N LEU A 128 -0.01 5.60 11.33
CA LEU A 128 -1.36 5.99 11.72
C LEU A 128 -2.07 4.81 12.39
N ARG A 129 -1.99 3.62 11.79
CA ARG A 129 -2.59 2.40 12.35
C ARG A 129 -1.96 2.01 13.69
N GLU A 130 -0.65 2.16 13.84
CA GLU A 130 0.06 1.94 15.12
C GLU A 130 -0.44 2.90 16.20
N VAL A 131 -0.51 4.19 15.89
CA VAL A 131 -1.03 5.22 16.80
C VAL A 131 -2.51 4.97 17.14
N GLU A 132 -3.33 4.59 16.16
CA GLU A 132 -4.73 4.21 16.36
C GLU A 132 -4.86 2.96 17.25
N ALA A 133 -3.99 1.97 17.08
CA ALA A 133 -3.97 0.77 17.91
C ALA A 133 -3.54 1.08 19.35
N GLU A 134 -2.56 1.96 19.54
CA GLU A 134 -2.12 2.43 20.86
C GLU A 134 -3.21 3.24 21.57
N LEU A 135 -3.89 4.14 20.86
CA LEU A 135 -5.03 4.92 21.38
C LEU A 135 -6.23 4.04 21.74
N ASN A 136 -6.46 2.96 20.99
CA ASN A 136 -7.57 2.02 21.21
C ASN A 136 -7.19 0.77 22.02
N GLN A 137 -6.06 0.78 22.74
CA GLN A 137 -5.59 -0.31 23.62
C GLN A 137 -5.46 -1.69 22.95
N GLY A 138 -5.12 -1.74 21.67
CA GLY A 138 -4.85 -2.99 20.96
C GLY A 138 -6.07 -3.79 20.52
N GLU A 139 -7.29 -3.24 20.63
CA GLU A 139 -8.38 -3.75 19.80
C GLU A 139 -8.07 -3.38 18.35
N ASN A 140 -7.94 -4.41 17.51
CA ASN A 140 -7.73 -4.25 16.07
C ASN A 140 -8.83 -3.36 15.51
N GLY A 141 -8.52 -2.07 15.37
CA GLY A 141 -9.30 -1.07 14.66
C GLY A 141 -9.27 -1.37 13.17
N SER A 142 -9.79 -2.53 12.77
CA SER A 142 -10.54 -2.56 11.54
C SER A 142 -11.64 -1.54 11.78
N LEU A 143 -11.56 -0.40 11.10
CA LEU A 143 -12.71 0.48 10.92
C LEU A 143 -13.74 -0.31 10.09
N THR A 144 -14.34 -1.33 10.70
CA THR A 144 -15.62 -1.84 10.30
C THR A 144 -16.59 -0.67 10.45
N VAL A 145 -17.61 -0.63 9.61
CA VAL A 145 -18.66 0.38 9.67
C VAL A 145 -19.28 0.48 11.09
N GLU A 146 -19.15 -0.58 11.88
CA GLU A 146 -19.55 -0.70 13.28
C GLU A 146 -18.72 0.16 14.25
N SER A 147 -17.40 0.34 14.07
CA SER A 147 -16.59 1.20 14.96
C SER A 147 -16.79 2.69 14.71
N ARG A 148 -17.27 3.09 13.51
CA ARG A 148 -17.82 4.45 13.28
C ARG A 148 -19.16 4.67 13.99
N SER A 149 -19.86 3.60 14.33
CA SER A 149 -21.13 3.60 15.05
C SER A 149 -20.95 3.50 16.57
N ALA A 150 -19.71 3.29 17.03
CA ALA A 150 -19.34 3.09 18.43
C ALA A 150 -18.76 4.35 19.10
N ALA A 151 -18.74 5.50 18.41
CA ALA A 151 -18.74 6.76 19.13
C ALA A 151 -20.04 6.76 19.96
N PRO A 152 -19.98 6.95 21.30
CA PRO A 152 -21.21 7.09 22.07
C PRO A 152 -22.01 8.17 21.36
N VAL A 153 -23.31 7.94 21.14
CA VAL A 153 -24.18 8.82 20.34
C VAL A 153 -24.06 10.30 20.76
N SER A 154 -23.62 10.55 22.00
CA SER A 154 -23.19 11.86 22.53
C SER A 154 -22.05 12.55 21.78
N ASP A 155 -21.01 11.84 21.33
CA ASP A 155 -19.83 12.43 20.69
C ASP A 155 -20.13 12.90 19.27
N ALA A 156 -20.95 12.13 18.55
CA ALA A 156 -21.48 12.53 17.25
C ALA A 156 -22.34 13.81 17.38
N PHE A 157 -23.18 13.91 18.42
CA PHE A 157 -23.96 15.11 18.67
C PHE A 157 -23.13 16.29 19.19
N CYS A 158 -22.05 16.06 19.94
CA CYS A 158 -21.07 17.09 20.29
C CYS A 158 -20.36 17.64 19.04
N PHE A 159 -20.03 16.78 18.08
CA PHE A 159 -19.47 17.21 16.80
C PHE A 159 -20.47 18.04 15.97
N VAL A 160 -21.74 17.61 15.91
CA VAL A 160 -22.82 18.38 15.30
C VAL A 160 -23.00 19.74 15.98
N GLU A 161 -22.95 19.81 17.32
CA GLU A 161 -23.01 21.06 18.08
C GLU A 161 -21.85 22.01 17.72
N ASN A 162 -20.62 21.49 17.59
CA ASN A 162 -19.46 22.28 17.21
C ASN A 162 -19.56 22.80 15.78
N LEU A 163 -20.04 21.99 14.83
CA LEU A 163 -20.30 22.45 13.47
C LEU A 163 -21.38 23.53 13.42
N LEU A 164 -22.48 23.36 14.15
CA LEU A 164 -23.54 24.37 14.21
C LEU A 164 -23.04 25.69 14.80
N LYS A 165 -22.15 25.65 15.79
CA LYS A 165 -21.51 26.84 16.36
C LYS A 165 -20.57 27.53 15.37
N GLU A 166 -19.72 26.76 14.69
CA GLU A 166 -18.75 27.31 13.73
C GLU A 166 -19.45 27.98 12.54
N PHE A 167 -20.54 27.37 12.05
CA PHE A 167 -21.29 27.85 10.90
C PHE A 167 -22.54 28.68 11.27
N GLN A 168 -22.63 29.15 12.51
CA GLN A 168 -23.80 29.91 12.99
C GLN A 168 -24.07 31.19 12.20
N GLU A 169 -23.08 31.77 11.55
CA GLU A 169 -23.24 32.97 10.71
C GLU A 169 -23.99 32.67 9.40
N PHE A 170 -23.89 31.43 8.92
CA PHE A 170 -24.45 30.98 7.63
C PHE A 170 -25.72 30.15 7.78
N LEU A 171 -25.97 29.62 8.98
CA LEU A 171 -27.04 28.68 9.27
C LEU A 171 -28.02 29.23 10.31
N LEU A 172 -29.29 28.88 10.16
CA LEU A 172 -30.36 29.20 11.08
C LEU A 172 -31.21 27.95 11.34
N LEU A 173 -31.65 27.77 12.59
CA LEU A 173 -32.67 26.77 12.93
C LEU A 173 -34.05 27.42 12.85
N GLU A 174 -34.88 27.00 11.92
CA GLU A 174 -36.23 27.53 11.69
C GLU A 174 -37.23 26.38 11.59
N GLY A 175 -38.31 26.42 12.39
CA GLY A 175 -39.31 25.34 12.42
C GLY A 175 -38.75 23.96 12.78
N GLY A 176 -37.56 23.91 13.40
CA GLY A 176 -36.86 22.67 13.70
C GLY A 176 -36.03 22.09 12.55
N ALA A 177 -36.00 22.73 11.38
CA ALA A 177 -35.09 22.39 10.29
C ALA A 177 -33.86 23.32 10.30
N LEU A 178 -32.74 22.83 9.76
CA LEU A 178 -31.54 23.65 9.54
C LEU A 178 -31.61 24.26 8.14
N VAL A 179 -31.66 25.58 8.08
CA VAL A 179 -31.78 26.36 6.84
C VAL A 179 -30.58 27.28 6.67
N SER A 180 -30.23 27.60 5.42
CA SER A 180 -29.25 28.64 5.12
C SER A 180 -29.80 30.04 5.45
N LYS A 181 -28.93 30.95 5.87
CA LYS A 181 -29.23 32.37 6.10
C LYS A 181 -29.22 33.22 4.82
N ASP A 182 -29.00 32.61 3.66
CA ASP A 182 -29.06 33.29 2.37
C ASP A 182 -30.52 33.62 1.97
N SER A 183 -30.69 34.45 0.93
CA SER A 183 -32.01 34.87 0.44
C SER A 183 -32.89 33.71 -0.05
N MET A 184 -32.29 32.54 -0.33
CA MET A 184 -32.96 31.36 -0.83
C MET A 184 -33.46 30.43 0.29
N ARG A 185 -33.01 30.61 1.54
CA ARG A 185 -33.39 29.80 2.72
C ARG A 185 -33.50 28.30 2.43
N ARG A 186 -32.44 27.74 1.85
CA ARG A 186 -32.42 26.32 1.48
C ARG A 186 -32.41 25.45 2.73
N VAL A 187 -33.26 24.43 2.75
CA VAL A 187 -33.27 23.42 3.80
C VAL A 187 -32.07 22.50 3.60
N ILE A 188 -31.15 22.52 4.57
CA ILE A 188 -29.92 21.71 4.58
C ILE A 188 -30.17 20.39 5.31
N ALA A 189 -30.96 20.43 6.39
CA ALA A 189 -31.41 19.24 7.11
C ALA A 189 -32.86 19.42 7.60
N THR A 190 -33.70 18.40 7.41
CA THR A 190 -35.10 18.46 7.86
C THR A 190 -35.24 18.27 9.37
N SER A 191 -36.43 18.58 9.89
CA SER A 191 -36.71 18.39 11.32
C SER A 191 -36.64 16.92 11.74
N GLU A 192 -37.01 15.98 10.86
CA GLU A 192 -36.90 14.55 11.12
C GLU A 192 -35.43 14.12 11.26
N MET A 193 -34.54 14.62 10.39
CA MET A 193 -33.11 14.30 10.43
C MET A 193 -32.43 14.81 11.70
N LEU A 194 -32.93 15.91 12.28
CA LEU A 194 -32.40 16.52 13.50
C LEU A 194 -33.09 16.06 14.78
N HIS A 195 -34.09 15.18 14.69
CA HIS A 195 -34.91 14.78 15.83
C HIS A 195 -34.10 14.20 16.99
N GLN A 196 -33.23 13.23 16.71
CA GLN A 196 -32.41 12.57 17.74
C GLN A 196 -31.39 13.53 18.38
N TYR A 197 -30.83 14.46 17.61
CA TYR A 197 -29.95 15.51 18.14
C TYR A 197 -30.70 16.45 19.09
N LYS A 198 -31.95 16.82 18.77
CA LYS A 198 -32.77 17.65 19.65
C LYS A 198 -33.11 16.95 20.96
N GLU A 199 -33.50 15.69 20.91
CA GLU A 199 -33.79 14.89 22.11
C GLU A 199 -32.56 14.79 23.02
N TRP A 200 -31.39 14.54 22.43
CA TRP A 200 -30.12 14.56 23.15
C TRP A 200 -29.85 15.94 23.77
N LYS A 201 -30.01 17.04 23.02
CA LYS A 201 -29.76 18.40 23.52
C LYS A 201 -30.66 18.75 24.71
N VAL A 202 -31.93 18.35 24.67
CA VAL A 202 -32.87 18.51 25.79
C VAL A 202 -32.43 17.68 26.99
N SER A 203 -31.98 16.44 26.78
CA SER A 203 -31.49 15.57 27.86
C SER A 203 -30.23 16.11 28.57
N VAL A 204 -29.39 16.86 27.85
CA VAL A 204 -28.18 17.50 28.39
C VAL A 204 -28.51 18.80 29.13
N LEU A 205 -29.50 19.57 28.65
CA LEU A 205 -29.92 20.83 29.27
C LEU A 205 -30.79 20.65 30.53
N ASN A 206 -31.45 19.50 30.67
CA ASN A 206 -32.28 19.14 31.83
C ASN A 206 -31.49 18.39 32.92
N ARG A 207 -30.17 18.31 32.81
CA ARG A 207 -29.24 17.89 33.87
C ARG A 207 -28.62 19.10 34.54
#